data_AF-A6KKG5-F1
#
_entry.id   AF-A6KKG5-F1
#
_cell.length_a   1.000
_cell.length_b   1.000
_cell.length_c   1.000
_cell.angle_alpha   90.00
_cell.angle_beta   90.00
_cell.angle_gamma   90.00
#
_symmetry.space_group_name_H-M   'P 1'
#
loop_
_entity.id
_entity.type
_entity.pdbx_description
1 polymer ?
#
loop_
_entity_poly.entity_id
_entity_poly.type
_entity_poly.pdbx_seq_one_letter_code
_entity_poly.pdbx_strand_id
1 'polypeptide(L)'
;MLCGSCAGLLRSLRTLQLRAPGSLPAWSSARLPTLPVWAAASVSAASPGGWYEALAASAPVHAAEEMLLSAQETTGLPWWGNILLSTVVLRGAVTLPLAAYQHYILAKVENLQPEIKDIAKRLNQEVAVCARQFGWSKRVARLTYLKNIRRLVSELYVRDNCHPFKATVLVWVQLPMWIFALQKIGKSRFQMYVTNFVRAVSVLMVPVAATVPSALVLYWLCSSLMGLSQNLLLRSPGFRQLCRIPPSRSDSETPYRDLSAAFCAKFLSRKR
;
A
#
# COMPACT_ATOMS: atom_id res chain seq x y z
N MET A 1 -16.36 -25.51 -31.47
CA MET A 1 -15.11 -25.81 -30.74
C MET A 1 -15.13 -25.44 -29.24
N LEU A 2 -16.30 -25.26 -28.60
CA LEU A 2 -16.41 -24.82 -27.18
C LEU A 2 -16.78 -25.94 -26.19
N CYS A 3 -16.41 -27.19 -26.47
CA CYS A 3 -16.75 -28.34 -25.61
C CYS A 3 -15.52 -29.04 -24.98
N GLY A 4 -14.33 -28.40 -25.00
CA GLY A 4 -13.09 -28.98 -24.47
C GLY A 4 -12.76 -28.61 -23.02
N SER A 5 -13.05 -27.36 -22.62
CA SER A 5 -12.56 -26.82 -21.33
C SER A 5 -13.40 -27.19 -20.11
N CYS A 6 -14.66 -27.61 -20.27
CA CYS A 6 -15.51 -28.06 -19.17
C CYS A 6 -15.14 -29.46 -18.66
N ALA A 7 -14.63 -30.34 -19.52
CA ALA A 7 -14.28 -31.71 -19.14
C ALA A 7 -13.02 -31.78 -18.25
N GLY A 8 -12.08 -30.85 -18.41
CA GLY A 8 -10.87 -30.77 -17.59
C GLY A 8 -11.14 -30.36 -16.14
N LEU A 9 -12.15 -29.51 -15.90
CA LEU A 9 -12.48 -29.02 -14.55
C LEU A 9 -13.16 -30.09 -13.68
N LEU A 10 -13.92 -31.01 -14.28
CA LEU A 10 -14.61 -32.09 -13.57
C LEU A 10 -13.65 -33.18 -13.07
N ARG A 11 -12.50 -33.38 -13.74
CA ARG A 11 -11.52 -34.41 -13.38
C ARG A 11 -10.68 -34.02 -12.15
N SER A 12 -10.39 -32.72 -11.97
CA SER A 12 -9.61 -32.21 -10.82
C SER A 12 -10.39 -32.16 -9.50
N LEU A 13 -11.73 -32.22 -9.53
CA LEU A 13 -12.57 -32.12 -8.33
C LEU A 13 -12.82 -33.48 -7.65
N ARG A 14 -12.53 -34.61 -8.31
CA ARG A 14 -12.67 -35.96 -7.71
C ARG A 14 -11.46 -36.39 -6.88
N THR A 15 -10.29 -35.77 -7.04
CA THR A 15 -9.07 -36.17 -6.30
C THR A 15 -8.96 -35.55 -4.90
N LEU A 16 -9.83 -34.60 -4.54
CA LEU A 16 -9.79 -33.90 -3.23
C LEU A 16 -10.83 -34.38 -2.21
N GLN A 17 -11.62 -35.42 -2.53
CA GLN A 17 -12.71 -35.91 -1.67
C GLN A 17 -12.42 -37.23 -0.93
N LEU A 18 -11.22 -37.82 -1.08
CA LEU A 18 -10.83 -39.03 -0.36
C LEU A 18 -9.67 -38.76 0.60
N ARG A 19 -9.96 -38.06 1.70
CA ARG A 19 -9.17 -38.16 2.94
C ARG A 19 -10.13 -38.13 4.12
N ALA A 20 -10.33 -39.30 4.71
CA ALA A 20 -11.16 -39.52 5.89
C ALA A 20 -10.62 -38.79 7.13
N PRO A 21 -11.47 -38.46 8.12
CA PRO A 21 -11.02 -37.87 9.38
C PRO A 21 -10.42 -38.97 10.27
N GLY A 22 -9.11 -38.88 10.49
CA GLY A 22 -8.41 -39.67 11.50
C GLY A 22 -8.63 -39.10 12.90
N SER A 23 -8.86 -40.01 13.84
CA SER A 23 -9.06 -39.85 15.28
C SER A 23 -8.09 -38.89 15.98
N LEU A 24 -8.63 -38.06 16.88
CA LEU A 24 -7.88 -37.25 17.85
C LEU A 24 -7.41 -38.15 19.02
N PRO A 25 -6.15 -38.07 19.47
CA PRO A 25 -5.75 -38.63 20.75
C PRO A 25 -6.13 -37.67 21.88
N ALA A 26 -6.53 -38.26 23.00
CA ALA A 26 -6.91 -37.62 24.25
C ALA A 26 -5.76 -36.75 24.80
N TRP A 27 -6.07 -35.50 25.16
CA TRP A 27 -5.13 -34.60 25.82
C TRP A 27 -5.22 -34.81 27.33
N SER A 28 -4.26 -35.55 27.87
CA SER A 28 -4.03 -35.72 29.28
C SER A 28 -3.46 -34.44 29.90
N SER A 29 -3.98 -34.09 31.06
CA SER A 29 -3.57 -32.98 31.92
C SER A 29 -2.06 -32.98 32.20
N ALA A 30 -1.34 -31.99 31.66
CA ALA A 30 0.05 -31.74 31.99
C ALA A 30 0.28 -30.24 32.23
N ARG A 31 0.74 -29.96 33.46
CA ARG A 31 1.31 -28.73 34.04
C ARG A 31 1.60 -27.57 33.07
N LEU A 32 1.06 -26.39 33.41
CA LEU A 32 1.49 -25.08 32.90
C LEU A 32 3.02 -24.94 33.00
N PRO A 33 3.74 -24.68 31.90
CA PRO A 33 5.12 -24.23 31.96
C PRO A 33 5.15 -22.82 32.52
N THR A 34 6.04 -22.60 33.48
CA THR A 34 6.45 -21.29 33.96
C THR A 34 6.80 -20.38 32.78
N LEU A 35 6.24 -19.17 32.79
CA LEU A 35 6.52 -18.18 31.75
C LEU A 35 8.03 -17.94 31.67
N PRO A 36 8.62 -17.98 30.46
CA PRO A 36 10.05 -17.79 30.30
C PRO A 36 10.46 -16.36 30.66
N VAL A 37 11.61 -16.25 31.33
CA VAL A 37 12.18 -15.04 31.95
C VAL A 37 12.36 -13.85 30.97
N TRP A 38 12.29 -14.07 29.65
CA TRP A 38 12.34 -12.98 28.67
C TRP A 38 11.15 -12.01 28.71
N ALA A 39 10.04 -12.40 29.38
CA ALA A 39 8.91 -11.50 29.63
C ALA A 39 9.23 -10.36 30.63
N ALA A 40 10.36 -10.45 31.34
CA ALA A 40 10.88 -9.41 32.24
C ALA A 40 12.17 -8.77 31.72
N ALA A 41 12.40 -8.76 30.40
CA ALA A 41 13.47 -7.95 29.82
C ALA A 41 13.06 -6.47 29.85
N SER A 42 13.34 -5.83 30.98
CA SER A 42 13.53 -4.39 31.09
C SER A 42 14.42 -3.92 29.94
N VAL A 43 13.97 -2.91 29.19
CA VAL A 43 14.78 -2.20 28.17
C VAL A 43 16.07 -1.73 28.85
N SER A 44 17.11 -2.55 28.80
CA SER A 44 18.40 -2.25 29.41
C SER A 44 19.26 -1.51 28.40
N ALA A 45 19.90 -0.46 28.93
CA ALA A 45 20.71 0.51 28.23
C ALA A 45 21.75 -0.10 27.29
N ALA A 46 22.03 0.63 26.21
CA ALA A 46 22.98 0.28 25.18
C ALA A 46 24.34 -0.16 25.75
N SER A 47 24.75 -1.39 25.41
CA SER A 47 26.11 -1.87 25.62
C SER A 47 27.04 -1.29 24.53
N PRO A 48 28.24 -0.79 24.86
CA PRO A 48 29.24 -0.38 23.88
C PRO A 48 29.60 -1.58 23.00
N GLY A 49 29.48 -1.45 21.67
CA GLY A 49 29.63 -2.56 20.72
C GLY A 49 28.32 -3.26 20.33
N GLY A 50 27.16 -2.67 20.63
CA GLY A 50 25.86 -3.16 20.17
C GLY A 50 25.67 -3.07 18.65
N TRP A 51 24.70 -3.81 18.12
CA TRP A 51 24.35 -3.80 16.68
C TRP A 51 24.05 -2.39 16.13
N TYR A 52 23.62 -1.45 16.99
CA TYR A 52 23.47 -0.04 16.64
C TYR A 52 24.79 0.61 16.23
N GLU A 53 25.87 0.31 16.94
CA GLU A 53 27.19 0.91 16.72
C GLU A 53 27.85 0.35 15.45
N ALA A 54 27.67 -0.96 15.21
CA ALA A 54 28.03 -1.58 13.93
C ALA A 54 27.23 -1.00 12.74
N LEU A 55 25.96 -0.65 12.94
CA LEU A 55 25.14 0.00 11.93
C LEU A 55 25.55 1.46 11.71
N ALA A 56 25.83 2.20 12.78
CA ALA A 56 26.30 3.58 12.73
C ALA A 56 27.67 3.70 12.05
N ALA A 57 28.54 2.72 12.25
CA ALA A 57 29.85 2.64 11.60
C ALA A 57 29.80 2.06 10.17
N SER A 58 28.61 1.77 9.62
CA SER A 58 28.50 1.19 8.29
C SER A 58 28.84 2.21 7.19
N ALA A 59 29.49 1.73 6.12
CA ALA A 59 29.86 2.54 4.96
C ALA A 59 28.74 3.45 4.39
N PRO A 60 27.47 3.02 4.25
CA PRO A 60 26.42 3.91 3.75
C PRO A 60 26.07 5.04 4.72
N VAL A 61 26.21 4.82 6.04
CA VAL A 61 25.98 5.87 7.04
C VAL A 61 27.11 6.89 6.99
N HIS A 62 28.36 6.43 6.89
CA HIS A 62 29.52 7.30 6.76
C HIS A 62 29.49 8.13 5.47
N ALA A 63 29.14 7.51 4.34
CA ALA A 63 28.98 8.22 3.07
C ALA A 63 27.88 9.30 3.14
N ALA A 64 26.79 9.03 3.87
CA ALA A 64 25.72 10.02 4.07
C ALA A 64 26.17 11.17 5.00
N GLU A 65 26.95 10.87 6.03
CA GLU A 65 27.54 11.85 6.94
C GLU A 65 28.53 12.77 6.20
N GLU A 66 29.47 12.20 5.44
CA GLU A 66 30.42 12.95 4.61
C GLU A 66 29.72 13.82 3.57
N MET A 67 28.67 13.30 2.92
CA MET A 67 27.89 14.08 1.97
C MET A 67 27.22 15.29 2.65
N LEU A 68 26.64 15.12 3.84
CA LEU A 68 26.04 16.22 4.59
C LEU A 68 27.08 17.24 5.03
N LEU A 69 28.23 16.80 5.55
CA LEU A 69 29.34 17.66 5.95
C LEU A 69 29.87 18.47 4.76
N SER A 70 30.15 17.81 3.62
CA SER A 70 30.62 18.47 2.40
C SER A 70 29.61 19.46 1.82
N ALA A 71 28.31 19.14 1.91
CA ALA A 71 27.25 20.02 1.43
C ALA A 71 27.19 21.30 2.27
N GLN A 72 27.43 21.18 3.58
CA GLN A 72 27.48 22.32 4.48
C GLN A 72 28.71 23.21 4.26
N GLU A 73 29.88 22.62 4.09
CA GLU A 73 31.11 23.37 3.81
C GLU A 73 31.04 24.13 2.48
N THR A 74 30.36 23.58 1.48
CA THR A 74 30.22 24.19 0.15
C THR A 74 29.09 25.21 0.05
N THR A 75 27.94 24.98 0.70
CA THR A 75 26.80 25.93 0.67
C THR A 75 26.87 27.01 1.73
N GLY A 76 27.66 26.83 2.80
CA GLY A 76 27.72 27.75 3.94
C GLY A 76 26.40 27.87 4.71
N LEU A 77 25.45 26.95 4.46
CA LEU A 77 24.14 26.96 5.09
C LEU A 77 24.23 26.45 6.54
N PRO A 78 23.37 26.94 7.44
CA PRO A 78 23.26 26.35 8.77
C PRO A 78 22.78 24.89 8.67
N TRP A 79 23.16 24.07 9.64
CA TRP A 79 22.82 22.64 9.72
C TRP A 79 21.35 22.32 9.39
N TRP A 80 20.41 23.10 9.93
CA TRP A 80 18.99 22.91 9.66
C TRP A 80 18.63 23.13 8.18
N GLY A 81 19.27 24.10 7.51
CA GLY A 81 19.06 24.40 6.09
C GLY A 81 19.58 23.28 5.19
N ASN A 82 20.73 22.70 5.54
CA ASN A 82 21.30 21.56 4.81
C ASN A 82 20.45 20.29 4.96
N ILE A 83 19.87 20.04 6.15
CA ILE A 83 18.91 18.94 6.37
C ILE A 83 17.67 19.12 5.48
N LEU A 84 17.14 20.34 5.36
CA LEU A 84 16.00 20.62 4.49
C LEU A 84 16.37 20.41 3.02
N LEU A 85 17.51 20.96 2.58
CA LEU A 85 17.96 20.86 1.19
C LEU A 85 18.21 19.40 0.78
N SER A 86 18.96 18.65 1.57
CA SER A 86 19.21 17.23 1.34
C SER A 86 17.90 16.42 1.28
N THR A 87 16.92 16.73 2.12
CA THR A 87 15.59 16.11 2.08
C THR A 87 14.84 16.42 0.78
N VAL A 88 14.86 17.68 0.33
CA VAL A 88 14.22 18.10 -0.92
C VAL A 88 14.87 17.42 -2.12
N VAL A 89 16.21 17.37 -2.17
CA VAL A 89 16.96 16.74 -3.24
C VAL A 89 16.71 15.24 -3.28
N LEU A 90 16.84 14.55 -2.14
CA LEU A 90 16.64 13.12 -2.06
C LEU A 90 15.20 12.73 -2.44
N ARG A 91 14.20 13.45 -1.93
CA ARG A 91 12.79 13.19 -2.27
C ARG A 91 12.43 13.59 -3.69
N GLY A 92 13.01 14.67 -4.20
CA GLY A 92 12.85 15.09 -5.59
C GLY A 92 13.44 14.09 -6.57
N ALA A 93 14.63 13.55 -6.29
CA ALA A 93 15.32 12.63 -7.17
C ALA A 93 14.76 11.20 -7.10
N VAL A 94 14.44 10.70 -5.90
CA VAL A 94 14.02 9.30 -5.71
C VAL A 94 12.50 9.19 -5.69
N THR A 95 11.83 9.99 -4.87
CA THR A 95 10.39 9.81 -4.60
C THR A 95 9.52 10.36 -5.74
N LEU A 96 9.91 11.45 -6.39
CA LEU A 96 9.10 12.08 -7.44
C LEU A 96 8.96 11.22 -8.70
N PRO A 97 10.04 10.71 -9.33
CA PRO A 97 9.90 9.89 -10.55
C PRO A 97 9.17 8.59 -10.26
N LEU A 98 9.45 8.03 -9.08
CA LEU A 98 8.88 6.80 -8.61
C LEU A 98 7.36 6.95 -8.37
N ALA A 99 6.91 8.05 -7.77
CA ALA A 99 5.48 8.34 -7.64
C ALA A 99 4.83 8.69 -8.98
N ALA A 100 5.50 9.40 -9.89
CA ALA A 100 4.99 9.64 -11.23
C ALA A 100 4.73 8.32 -11.97
N TYR A 101 5.64 7.34 -11.84
CA TYR A 101 5.45 5.99 -12.36
C TYR A 101 4.27 5.25 -11.69
N GLN A 102 4.10 5.40 -10.37
CA GLN A 102 2.95 4.85 -9.65
C GLN A 102 1.63 5.45 -10.18
N HIS A 103 1.55 6.77 -10.35
CA HIS A 103 0.37 7.45 -10.89
C HIS A 103 0.11 7.08 -12.36
N TYR A 104 1.16 6.84 -13.15
CA TYR A 104 1.05 6.33 -14.52
C TYR A 104 0.36 4.96 -14.58
N ILE A 105 0.81 4.00 -13.76
CA ILE A 105 0.20 2.67 -13.72
C ILE A 105 -1.24 2.75 -13.20
N LEU A 106 -1.49 3.55 -12.17
CA LEU A 106 -2.83 3.71 -11.61
C LEU A 106 -3.82 4.31 -12.63
N ALA A 107 -3.38 5.32 -13.40
CA ALA A 107 -4.19 5.90 -14.46
C ALA A 107 -4.49 4.89 -15.58
N LYS A 108 -3.52 4.03 -15.95
CA LYS A 108 -3.77 2.91 -16.88
C LYS A 108 -4.82 1.93 -16.34
N VAL A 109 -4.69 1.52 -15.07
CA VAL A 109 -5.65 0.60 -14.43
C VAL A 109 -7.04 1.23 -14.34
N GLU A 110 -7.13 2.53 -14.11
CA GLU A 110 -8.38 3.28 -14.11
C GLU A 110 -9.04 3.29 -15.50
N ASN A 111 -8.26 3.50 -16.55
CA ASN A 111 -8.74 3.46 -17.92
C ASN A 111 -9.21 2.07 -18.38
N LEU A 112 -8.71 1.01 -17.75
CA LEU A 112 -9.18 -0.37 -17.97
C LEU A 112 -10.43 -0.73 -17.15
N GLN A 113 -10.83 0.07 -16.15
CA GLN A 113 -12.06 -0.17 -15.38
C GLN A 113 -13.33 -0.39 -16.22
N PRO A 114 -13.61 0.37 -17.30
CA PRO A 114 -14.77 0.10 -18.15
C PRO A 114 -14.72 -1.30 -18.79
N GLU A 115 -13.58 -1.72 -19.34
CA GLU A 115 -13.41 -3.05 -19.94
C GLU A 115 -13.61 -4.16 -18.89
N ILE A 116 -13.07 -3.97 -17.68
CA ILE A 116 -13.27 -4.89 -16.55
C ILE A 116 -14.75 -4.99 -16.16
N LYS A 117 -15.49 -3.86 -16.15
CA LYS A 117 -16.92 -3.84 -15.85
C LYS A 117 -17.75 -4.57 -16.90
N ASP A 118 -17.42 -4.40 -18.17
CA ASP A 118 -18.10 -5.12 -19.27
C ASP A 118 -17.81 -6.63 -19.22
N ILE A 119 -16.56 -7.02 -18.96
CA ILE A 119 -16.18 -8.42 -18.72
C ILE A 119 -16.96 -9.00 -17.54
N ALA A 120 -17.04 -8.27 -16.43
CA ALA A 120 -17.78 -8.71 -15.25
C ALA A 120 -19.27 -8.93 -15.55
N LYS A 121 -19.89 -8.03 -16.33
CA LYS A 121 -21.30 -8.14 -16.74
C LYS A 121 -21.53 -9.38 -17.61
N ARG A 122 -20.70 -9.58 -18.65
CA ARG A 122 -20.79 -10.75 -19.55
C ARG A 122 -20.57 -12.05 -18.80
N LEU A 123 -19.52 -12.13 -17.99
CA LEU A 123 -19.20 -13.32 -17.21
C LEU A 123 -20.30 -13.65 -16.19
N ASN A 124 -20.89 -12.65 -15.55
CA ASN A 124 -22.00 -12.87 -14.61
C ASN A 124 -23.24 -13.44 -15.33
N GLN A 125 -23.54 -12.96 -16.54
CA GLN A 125 -24.62 -13.49 -17.36
C GLN A 125 -24.35 -14.95 -17.77
N GLU A 126 -23.14 -15.24 -18.27
CA GLU A 126 -22.74 -16.60 -18.67
C GLU A 126 -22.80 -17.58 -17.48
N VAL A 127 -22.25 -17.19 -16.33
CA VAL A 127 -22.29 -18.02 -15.12
C VAL A 127 -23.72 -18.20 -14.63
N ALA A 128 -24.59 -17.20 -14.74
CA ALA A 128 -26.00 -17.32 -14.36
C ALA A 128 -26.76 -18.30 -15.26
N VAL A 129 -26.50 -18.29 -16.57
CA VAL A 129 -27.11 -19.25 -17.51
C VAL A 129 -26.60 -20.66 -17.26
N CYS A 130 -25.28 -20.86 -17.14
CA CYS A 130 -24.68 -22.16 -16.83
C CYS A 130 -25.16 -22.70 -15.47
N ALA A 131 -25.30 -21.84 -14.46
CA ALA A 131 -25.80 -22.25 -13.15
C ALA A 131 -27.24 -22.78 -13.22
N ARG A 132 -28.09 -22.20 -14.08
CA ARG A 132 -29.45 -22.69 -14.31
C ARG A 132 -29.47 -23.99 -15.11
N GLN A 133 -28.67 -24.09 -16.18
CA GLN A 133 -28.63 -25.27 -17.05
C GLN A 133 -28.10 -26.52 -16.35
N PHE A 134 -27.03 -26.38 -15.56
CA PHE A 134 -26.35 -27.49 -14.90
C PHE A 134 -26.70 -27.63 -13.41
N GLY A 135 -27.65 -26.85 -12.90
CA GLY A 135 -28.09 -26.91 -11.50
C GLY A 135 -26.97 -26.65 -10.49
N TRP A 136 -26.06 -25.71 -10.77
CA TRP A 136 -24.90 -25.48 -9.90
C TRP A 136 -25.30 -24.96 -8.53
N SER A 137 -24.59 -25.42 -7.48
CA SER A 137 -24.73 -24.84 -6.15
C SER A 137 -24.23 -23.38 -6.13
N LYS A 138 -24.81 -22.55 -5.26
CA LYS A 138 -24.44 -21.12 -5.10
C LYS A 138 -22.93 -20.92 -4.85
N ARG A 139 -22.28 -21.86 -4.14
CA ARG A 139 -20.84 -21.80 -3.86
C ARG A 139 -20.01 -22.02 -5.12
N VAL A 140 -20.38 -23.03 -5.93
CA VAL A 140 -19.68 -23.37 -7.17
C VAL A 140 -19.80 -22.23 -8.19
N ALA A 141 -21.01 -21.69 -8.39
CA ALA A 141 -21.21 -20.56 -9.28
C ALA A 141 -20.35 -19.34 -8.89
N ARG A 142 -20.31 -19.02 -7.59
CA ARG A 142 -19.48 -17.92 -7.08
C ARG A 142 -17.98 -18.18 -7.27
N LEU A 143 -17.50 -19.39 -6.95
CA LEU A 143 -16.08 -19.73 -7.11
C LEU A 143 -15.66 -19.69 -8.58
N THR A 144 -16.49 -20.20 -9.49
CA THR A 144 -16.25 -20.14 -10.94
C THR A 144 -16.20 -18.70 -11.43
N TYR A 145 -17.15 -17.85 -11.02
CA TYR A 145 -17.11 -16.42 -11.33
C TYR A 145 -15.82 -15.75 -10.83
N LEU A 146 -15.46 -15.96 -9.55
CA LEU A 146 -14.26 -15.35 -8.94
C LEU A 146 -12.96 -15.83 -9.58
N LYS A 147 -12.86 -17.10 -9.97
CA LYS A 147 -11.68 -17.66 -10.63
C LYS A 147 -11.53 -17.10 -12.05
N ASN A 148 -12.62 -17.03 -12.82
CA ASN A 148 -12.59 -16.53 -14.18
C ASN A 148 -12.36 -15.02 -14.25
N ILE A 149 -13.01 -14.22 -13.39
CA ILE A 149 -12.80 -12.76 -13.38
C ILE A 149 -11.35 -12.43 -13.00
N ARG A 150 -10.76 -13.15 -12.03
CA ARG A 150 -9.36 -12.96 -11.65
C ARG A 150 -8.42 -13.25 -12.81
N ARG A 151 -8.67 -14.33 -13.57
CA ARG A 151 -7.88 -14.70 -14.74
C ARG A 151 -7.98 -13.63 -15.84
N LEU A 152 -9.20 -13.27 -16.25
CA LEU A 152 -9.42 -12.32 -17.34
C LEU A 152 -8.85 -10.93 -17.02
N VAL A 153 -9.03 -10.46 -15.77
CA VAL A 153 -8.44 -9.19 -15.32
C VAL A 153 -6.91 -9.27 -15.30
N SER A 154 -6.33 -10.41 -14.89
CA SER A 154 -4.88 -10.61 -14.92
C SER A 154 -4.34 -10.61 -16.34
N GLU A 155 -5.01 -11.27 -17.28
CA GLU A 155 -4.65 -11.27 -18.70
C GLU A 155 -4.69 -9.85 -19.29
N LEU A 156 -5.71 -9.05 -18.93
CA LEU A 156 -5.79 -7.62 -19.26
C LEU A 156 -4.59 -6.83 -18.72
N TYR A 157 -4.25 -7.01 -17.45
CA TYR A 157 -3.12 -6.32 -16.82
C TYR A 157 -1.77 -6.72 -17.42
N VAL A 158 -1.63 -7.96 -17.90
CA VAL A 158 -0.44 -8.44 -18.60
C VAL A 158 -0.38 -7.84 -20.02
N ARG A 159 -1.49 -7.83 -20.76
CA ARG A 159 -1.60 -7.23 -22.10
C ARG A 159 -1.16 -5.77 -22.10
N ASP A 160 -1.63 -4.99 -21.12
CA ASP A 160 -1.36 -3.54 -21.01
C ASP A 160 -0.15 -3.20 -20.11
N ASN A 161 0.56 -4.23 -19.63
CA ASN A 161 1.76 -4.16 -18.79
C ASN A 161 1.59 -3.24 -17.55
N CYS A 162 0.41 -3.24 -16.94
CA CYS A 162 0.02 -2.34 -15.86
C CYS A 162 -0.28 -3.09 -14.56
N HIS A 163 0.51 -4.12 -14.25
CA HIS A 163 0.23 -4.98 -13.11
C HIS A 163 0.17 -4.15 -11.80
N PRO A 164 -0.91 -4.28 -11.00
CA PRO A 164 -1.07 -3.49 -9.78
C PRO A 164 0.08 -3.72 -8.79
N PHE A 165 0.75 -4.87 -8.88
CA PHE A 165 1.95 -5.17 -8.10
C PHE A 165 3.10 -4.20 -8.38
N LYS A 166 3.31 -3.76 -9.64
CA LYS A 166 4.37 -2.80 -9.97
C LYS A 166 4.11 -1.43 -9.33
N ALA A 167 2.84 -1.04 -9.24
CA ALA A 167 2.44 0.17 -8.52
C ALA A 167 2.54 0.01 -6.99
N THR A 168 2.33 -1.20 -6.46
CA THR A 168 2.47 -1.44 -5.03
C THR A 168 3.91 -1.66 -4.58
N VAL A 169 4.87 -1.97 -5.46
CA VAL A 169 6.30 -2.09 -5.10
C VAL A 169 6.83 -0.83 -4.41
N LEU A 170 6.44 0.37 -4.85
CA LEU A 170 6.69 1.63 -4.11
C LEU A 170 6.17 1.55 -2.69
N VAL A 171 4.91 1.14 -2.59
CA VAL A 171 4.20 1.05 -1.33
C VAL A 171 4.95 0.08 -0.44
N TRP A 172 5.47 -1.06 -0.94
CA TRP A 172 6.25 -2.05 -0.19
C TRP A 172 7.54 -1.52 0.44
N VAL A 173 8.18 -0.51 -0.18
CA VAL A 173 9.35 0.15 0.39
C VAL A 173 8.97 1.12 1.52
N GLN A 174 7.77 1.72 1.46
CA GLN A 174 7.20 2.61 2.49
C GLN A 174 6.25 1.89 3.49
N LEU A 175 6.04 0.58 3.31
CA LEU A 175 4.80 -0.11 3.69
C LEU A 175 4.44 -0.17 5.17
N PRO A 176 5.38 -0.17 6.14
CA PRO A 176 5.00 -0.21 7.55
C PRO A 176 4.00 0.90 7.92
N MET A 177 4.02 2.03 7.19
CA MET A 177 3.15 3.18 7.43
C MET A 177 1.87 3.22 6.56
N TRP A 178 1.83 2.52 5.42
CA TRP A 178 0.78 2.72 4.38
C TRP A 178 -0.26 1.59 4.27
N ILE A 179 -0.16 0.51 5.04
CA ILE A 179 -1.21 -0.53 5.15
C ILE A 179 -2.58 0.09 5.49
N PHE A 180 -2.59 1.28 6.08
CA PHE A 180 -3.80 2.03 6.45
C PHE A 180 -4.47 2.77 5.29
N ALA A 181 -3.81 3.00 4.16
CA ALA A 181 -4.38 3.71 3.01
C ALA A 181 -5.14 2.81 2.02
N LEU A 182 -4.98 1.48 2.10
CA LEU A 182 -5.67 0.50 1.24
C LEU A 182 -7.17 0.31 1.58
N GLN A 183 -7.82 1.33 2.17
CA GLN A 183 -9.23 1.33 2.57
C GLN A 183 -10.25 1.34 1.41
N LYS A 184 -9.87 1.03 0.17
CA LYS A 184 -10.81 1.02 -0.97
C LYS A 184 -11.52 -0.31 -1.23
N ILE A 185 -11.23 -1.37 -0.49
CA ILE A 185 -11.94 -2.66 -0.60
C ILE A 185 -12.64 -2.94 0.73
N GLY A 186 -13.94 -2.61 0.80
CA GLY A 186 -14.93 -3.01 1.81
C GLY A 186 -14.51 -3.04 3.29
N LYS A 187 -15.19 -2.26 4.16
CA LYS A 187 -14.97 -2.30 5.62
C LYS A 187 -15.18 -3.70 6.23
N SER A 188 -14.10 -4.49 6.27
CA SER A 188 -14.03 -5.75 7.01
C SER A 188 -13.89 -5.47 8.51
N ARG A 189 -14.32 -6.40 9.36
CA ARG A 189 -14.10 -6.33 10.82
C ARG A 189 -12.61 -6.15 11.16
N PHE A 190 -11.74 -6.76 10.36
CA PHE A 190 -10.29 -6.56 10.42
C PHE A 190 -9.88 -5.09 10.28
N GLN A 191 -10.51 -4.34 9.36
CA GLN A 191 -10.21 -2.92 9.14
C GLN A 191 -10.53 -2.06 10.37
N MET A 192 -11.58 -2.39 11.12
CA MET A 192 -11.94 -1.65 12.35
C MET A 192 -10.90 -1.84 13.44
N TYR A 193 -10.45 -3.08 13.68
CA TYR A 193 -9.38 -3.37 14.62
C TYR A 193 -8.07 -2.71 14.21
N VAL A 194 -7.71 -2.82 12.94
CA VAL A 194 -6.51 -2.19 12.35
C VAL A 194 -6.58 -0.67 12.49
N THR A 195 -7.72 -0.02 12.21
CA THR A 195 -7.86 1.45 12.34
C THR A 195 -7.80 1.91 13.80
N ASN A 196 -8.41 1.18 14.74
CA ASN A 196 -8.30 1.51 16.16
C ASN A 196 -6.88 1.28 16.69
N PHE A 197 -6.20 0.25 16.21
CA PHE A 197 -4.79 0.01 16.52
C PHE A 197 -3.90 1.15 16.04
N VAL A 198 -4.07 1.64 14.81
CA VAL A 198 -3.36 2.84 14.31
C VAL A 198 -3.56 4.01 15.23
N ARG A 199 -4.82 4.28 15.60
CA ARG A 199 -5.15 5.44 16.43
C ARG A 199 -4.46 5.34 17.79
N ALA A 200 -4.41 4.15 18.37
CA ALA A 200 -3.65 3.91 19.61
C ALA A 200 -2.14 4.13 19.41
N VAL A 201 -1.56 3.59 18.33
CA VAL A 201 -0.14 3.78 17.98
C VAL A 201 0.17 5.25 17.71
N SER A 202 -0.71 6.00 17.03
CA SER A 202 -0.54 7.42 16.78
C SER A 202 -0.56 8.25 18.07
N VAL A 203 -1.40 7.89 19.05
CA VAL A 203 -1.41 8.53 20.37
C VAL A 203 -0.14 8.18 21.16
N LEU A 204 0.29 6.92 21.12
CA LEU A 204 1.55 6.45 21.72
C LEU A 204 2.80 7.06 21.06
N MET A 205 2.71 7.48 19.81
CA MET A 205 3.78 8.18 19.09
C MET A 205 3.95 9.63 19.53
N VAL A 206 2.97 10.24 20.21
CA VAL A 206 3.08 11.64 20.67
C VAL A 206 4.18 11.82 21.73
N PRO A 207 4.29 10.98 22.78
CA PRO A 207 5.41 11.04 23.72
C PRO A 207 6.77 10.78 23.06
N VAL A 208 6.85 9.86 22.09
CA VAL A 208 8.09 9.55 21.36
C VAL A 208 8.49 10.74 20.46
N ALA A 209 7.52 11.40 19.84
CA ALA A 209 7.74 12.62 19.07
C ALA A 209 8.15 13.81 19.96
N ALA A 210 7.82 13.78 21.25
CA ALA A 210 8.21 14.82 22.21
C ALA A 210 9.64 14.66 22.74
N THR A 211 10.25 13.47 22.62
CA THR A 211 11.63 13.21 23.08
C THR A 211 12.67 13.31 21.97
N VAL A 212 12.26 13.47 20.71
CA VAL A 212 13.19 13.63 19.58
C VAL A 212 13.72 15.06 19.46
N PRO A 213 15.01 15.25 19.08
CA PRO A 213 15.59 16.55 18.80
C PRO A 213 14.76 17.41 17.84
N SER A 214 14.74 18.73 18.05
CA SER A 214 13.99 19.70 17.23
C SER A 214 14.32 19.64 15.73
N ALA A 215 15.53 19.21 15.37
CA ALA A 215 15.94 18.97 13.99
C ALA A 215 15.12 17.86 13.29
N LEU A 216 14.70 16.82 14.02
CA LEU A 216 13.86 15.75 13.47
C LEU A 216 12.43 16.22 13.21
N VAL A 217 11.92 17.14 14.04
CA VAL A 217 10.60 17.75 13.83
C VAL A 217 10.60 18.60 12.55
N LEU A 218 11.65 19.38 12.33
CA LEU A 218 11.84 20.15 11.09
C LEU A 218 11.93 19.24 9.86
N TYR A 219 12.70 18.15 9.95
CA TYR A 219 12.75 17.13 8.91
C TYR A 219 11.36 16.55 8.62
N TRP A 220 10.61 16.10 9.64
CA TRP A 220 9.28 15.53 9.46
C TRP A 220 8.28 16.50 8.86
N LEU A 221 8.28 17.76 9.30
CA LEU A 221 7.43 18.81 8.76
C LEU A 221 7.75 19.04 7.27
N CYS A 222 9.03 19.24 6.94
CA CYS A 222 9.48 19.43 5.56
C CYS A 222 9.15 18.22 4.67
N SER A 223 9.44 17.01 5.13
CA SER A 223 9.10 15.76 4.45
C SER A 223 7.59 15.67 4.15
N SER A 224 6.75 16.05 5.12
CA SER A 224 5.30 16.02 4.98
C SER A 224 4.80 17.07 3.99
N LEU A 225 5.38 18.28 4.04
CA LEU A 225 5.11 19.34 3.05
C LEU A 225 5.53 18.91 1.65
N MET A 226 6.71 18.29 1.48
CA MET A 226 7.16 17.75 0.20
C MET A 226 6.22 16.65 -0.32
N GLY A 227 5.75 15.77 0.56
CA GLY A 227 4.74 14.77 0.21
C GLY A 227 3.43 15.41 -0.27
N LEU A 228 2.94 16.44 0.43
CA LEU A 228 1.76 17.19 0.02
C LEU A 228 1.98 17.88 -1.34
N SER A 229 3.08 18.61 -1.49
CA SER A 229 3.45 19.31 -2.72
C SER A 229 3.55 18.35 -3.90
N GLN A 230 4.18 17.19 -3.70
CA GLN A 230 4.27 16.13 -4.71
C GLN A 230 2.90 15.61 -5.14
N ASN A 231 1.99 15.37 -4.18
CA ASN A 231 0.62 14.93 -4.48
C ASN A 231 -0.16 16.02 -5.24
N LEU A 232 0.03 17.29 -4.87
CA LEU A 232 -0.59 18.42 -5.56
C LEU A 232 -0.02 18.60 -6.98
N LEU A 233 1.28 18.43 -7.17
CA LEU A 233 1.96 18.49 -8.48
C LEU A 233 1.45 17.39 -9.40
N LEU A 234 1.37 16.15 -8.91
CA LEU A 234 0.86 14.99 -9.66
C LEU A 234 -0.62 15.10 -10.03
N ARG A 235 -1.37 16.01 -9.40
CA ARG A 235 -2.76 16.32 -9.75
C ARG A 235 -2.87 17.41 -10.81
N SER A 236 -1.80 18.17 -11.08
CA SER A 236 -1.82 19.22 -12.11
C SER A 236 -1.83 18.61 -13.52
N PRO A 237 -2.64 19.14 -14.46
CA PRO A 237 -2.71 18.62 -15.81
C PRO A 237 -1.38 18.80 -16.56
N GLY A 238 -0.69 19.93 -16.36
CA GLY A 238 0.61 20.21 -17.00
C GLY A 238 1.72 19.25 -16.57
N PHE A 239 1.85 18.97 -15.28
CA PHE A 239 2.86 18.00 -14.81
C PHE A 239 2.53 16.57 -15.24
N ARG A 240 1.25 16.21 -15.29
CA ARG A 240 0.83 14.91 -15.82
C ARG A 240 1.14 14.75 -17.30
N GLN A 241 0.97 15.82 -18.08
CA GLN A 241 1.38 15.84 -19.47
C GLN A 241 2.90 15.72 -19.62
N LEU A 242 3.67 16.42 -18.77
CA LEU A 242 5.13 16.32 -18.71
C LEU A 242 5.59 14.88 -18.41
N CYS A 243 4.97 14.21 -17.44
CA CYS A 243 5.25 12.81 -17.09
C CYS A 243 4.57 11.79 -18.02
N ARG A 244 3.89 12.23 -19.10
CA ARG A 244 3.14 11.38 -20.05
C ARG A 244 2.14 10.43 -19.37
N ILE A 245 1.51 10.88 -18.29
CA ILE A 245 0.48 10.12 -17.57
C ILE A 245 -0.80 10.17 -18.42
N PRO A 246 -1.40 9.01 -18.77
CA PRO A 246 -2.61 8.99 -19.58
C PRO A 246 -3.76 9.69 -18.85
N PRO A 247 -4.61 10.46 -19.56
CA PRO A 247 -5.78 11.07 -18.96
C PRO A 247 -6.73 9.98 -18.45
N SER A 248 -7.28 10.16 -17.25
CA SER A 248 -8.27 9.26 -16.67
C SER A 248 -9.61 9.97 -16.53
N ARG A 249 -10.71 9.21 -16.54
CA ARG A 249 -12.08 9.75 -16.48
C ARG A 249 -12.39 10.49 -15.16
N SER A 250 -11.58 10.29 -14.13
CA SER A 250 -11.76 10.92 -12.82
C SER A 250 -11.00 12.23 -12.68
N ASP A 251 -10.24 12.62 -13.69
CA ASP A 251 -9.48 13.86 -13.66
C ASP A 251 -10.38 15.06 -13.95
N SER A 252 -10.33 16.05 -13.07
CA SER A 252 -10.98 17.34 -13.28
C SER A 252 -10.09 18.26 -14.11
N GLU A 253 -10.71 19.08 -14.97
CA GLU A 253 -10.03 20.13 -15.72
C GLU A 253 -9.45 21.23 -14.80
N THR A 254 -10.07 21.46 -13.63
CA THR A 254 -9.63 22.48 -12.65
C THR A 254 -9.37 21.87 -11.27
N PRO A 255 -8.33 21.03 -11.10
CA PRO A 255 -8.15 20.19 -9.91
C PRO A 255 -7.96 20.98 -8.60
N TYR A 256 -7.34 22.16 -8.66
CA TYR A 256 -7.12 23.02 -7.48
C TYR A 256 -8.37 23.78 -7.07
N ARG A 257 -9.19 24.22 -8.04
CA ARG A 257 -10.47 24.89 -7.74
C ARG A 257 -11.43 23.91 -7.07
N ASP A 258 -11.52 22.69 -7.58
CA ASP A 258 -12.35 21.64 -6.99
C ASP A 258 -11.89 21.25 -5.60
N LEU A 259 -10.57 21.20 -5.37
CA LEU A 259 -10.02 20.94 -4.05
C LEU A 259 -10.40 22.04 -3.05
N SER A 260 -10.25 23.31 -3.45
CA SER A 260 -10.65 24.44 -2.61
C SER A 260 -12.15 24.47 -2.36
N ALA A 261 -12.98 24.19 -3.38
CA ALA A 261 -14.43 24.12 -3.25
C ALA A 261 -14.86 22.98 -2.32
N ALA A 262 -14.26 21.79 -2.45
CA ALA A 262 -14.52 20.66 -1.56
C ALA A 262 -14.07 20.95 -0.11
N PHE A 263 -12.94 21.64 0.06
CA PHE A 263 -12.46 22.06 1.39
C PHE A 263 -13.43 23.07 2.03
N CYS A 264 -13.82 24.11 1.29
CA CYS A 264 -14.80 25.10 1.73
C CYS A 264 -16.15 24.44 2.06
N ALA A 265 -16.66 23.55 1.20
CA ALA A 265 -17.88 22.83 1.47
C ALA A 265 -17.78 21.99 2.77
N LYS A 266 -16.66 21.28 2.97
CA LYS A 266 -16.51 20.38 4.12
C LYS A 266 -16.30 21.09 5.45
N PHE A 267 -15.53 22.18 5.47
CA PHE A 267 -15.13 22.86 6.70
C PHE A 267 -15.89 24.16 6.95
N LEU A 268 -16.28 24.91 5.90
CA LEU A 268 -16.99 26.18 6.05
C LEU A 268 -18.51 26.00 5.97
N SER A 269 -19.04 25.06 5.17
CA SER A 269 -20.50 24.83 5.09
C SER A 269 -21.06 24.07 6.29
N ARG A 270 -20.22 23.41 7.09
CA ARG A 270 -20.65 22.72 8.32
C ARG A 270 -20.81 23.66 9.52
N LYS A 271 -20.47 24.94 9.33
CA LYS A 271 -20.50 26.00 10.35
C LYS A 271 -21.68 26.98 10.17
N ARG A 272 -22.63 26.66 9.28
CA ARG A 272 -23.83 27.45 9.01
C ARG A 272 -25.06 26.55 9.10
#